data_AF-A0A4V0I2T3-F1
#
_entry.id   AF-A0A4V0I2T3-F1
#
_cell.length_a   1.000
_cell.length_b   1.000
_cell.length_c   1.000
_cell.angle_alpha   90.00
_cell.angle_beta   90.00
_cell.angle_gamma   90.00
#
_symmetry.space_group_name_H-M   'P 1'
#
loop_
_entity.id
_entity.type
_entity.pdbx_description
1 polymer ?
#
loop_
_entity_poly.entity_id
_entity_poly.type
_entity_poly.pdbx_seq_one_letter_code
_entity_poly.pdbx_strand_id
1 'polypeptide(L)'
;MKNRQDPPAAESLARFRARVRFWVLVALSTAHCPLATSCKPNKRYDLIEAELRTRERELTDTRAALEQSRNLNRAYAQQSQSSPGPQVPATAPVYVPVKDITLARGTGGVDEDGVPGDEGLMVVVVPRDEDGAAVKVPARVQVAAWEVTAAGIKNPIGTWDVPAEKVRPTWRAGFISTGYFVAVPWQTYPATERVRVAVRLTTLDGRAFEADKDLFVRPCVPPNAAPAAPTGTPAPVPPATPVPALPRPPREPLYPDPVPPGAEELPPPMRTSQRGSVLLPPVSE
;
A
#
# COMPACT_ATOMS: atom_id res chain seq x y z
N MET A 1 19.25 106.73 85.94
CA MET A 1 18.32 107.41 85.00
C MET A 1 19.05 107.64 83.69
N LYS A 2 18.41 107.26 82.58
CA LYS A 2 18.72 107.67 81.20
C LYS A 2 20.11 107.28 80.67
N ASN A 3 20.18 106.05 80.16
CA ASN A 3 21.31 105.55 79.40
C ASN A 3 21.11 105.93 77.92
N ARG A 4 21.85 106.95 77.45
CA ARG A 4 22.06 107.24 76.03
C ARG A 4 23.50 107.72 75.89
N GLN A 5 24.34 106.86 75.32
CA GLN A 5 25.65 107.21 74.80
C GLN A 5 26.03 106.16 73.76
N ASP A 6 25.97 106.57 72.49
CA ASP A 6 26.74 105.96 71.41
C ASP A 6 28.23 106.14 71.72
N PRO A 7 29.11 105.17 71.36
CA PRO A 7 30.01 105.40 70.22
C PRO A 7 30.50 104.07 69.57
N PRO A 8 31.58 104.02 68.76
CA PRO A 8 31.71 104.60 67.43
C PRO A 8 32.24 103.59 66.37
N ALA A 9 32.11 103.99 65.10
CA ALA A 9 32.89 103.61 63.91
C ALA A 9 34.02 102.55 64.04
N ALA A 10 33.71 101.26 63.88
CA ALA A 10 34.71 100.24 63.54
C ALA A 10 34.19 98.98 62.81
N GLU A 11 32.96 98.97 62.28
CA GLU A 11 32.38 97.74 61.69
C GLU A 11 31.76 97.90 60.29
N SER A 12 32.17 98.90 59.50
CA SER A 12 31.62 99.10 58.14
C SER A 12 32.49 98.57 56.99
N LEU A 13 33.58 97.84 57.28
CA LEU A 13 34.45 97.24 56.24
C LEU A 13 34.40 95.71 56.15
N ALA A 14 33.69 95.01 57.05
CA ALA A 14 33.60 93.55 57.02
C ALA A 14 32.43 93.02 56.16
N ARG A 15 31.40 93.82 55.90
CA ARG A 15 30.19 93.37 55.17
C ARG A 15 30.27 93.53 53.64
N PHE A 16 31.31 94.18 53.12
CA PHE A 16 31.48 94.36 51.66
C PHE A 16 32.41 93.33 50.99
N ARG A 17 33.21 92.57 51.76
CA ARG A 17 34.11 91.53 51.22
C ARG A 17 33.47 90.14 51.07
N ALA A 18 32.30 89.91 51.66
CA ALA A 18 31.58 88.63 51.55
C ALA A 18 30.64 88.52 50.32
N ARG A 19 30.26 89.64 49.70
CA ARG A 19 29.36 89.64 48.53
C ARG A 19 30.06 89.54 47.16
N VAL A 20 31.37 89.75 47.09
CA VAL A 20 32.12 89.69 45.82
C VAL A 20 32.68 88.29 45.51
N ARG A 21 32.84 87.41 46.51
CA ARG A 21 33.27 86.01 46.28
C ARG A 21 32.14 85.07 45.83
N PHE A 22 30.87 85.44 46.05
CA PHE A 22 29.73 84.60 45.67
C PHE A 22 29.35 84.74 44.17
N TRP A 23 29.66 85.88 43.54
CA TRP A 23 29.34 86.10 42.12
C TRP A 23 30.42 85.64 41.12
N VAL A 24 31.67 85.43 41.56
CA VAL A 24 32.75 84.94 40.69
C VAL A 24 32.70 83.41 40.49
N LEU A 25 32.06 82.65 41.39
CA LEU A 25 31.88 81.20 41.24
C LEU A 25 30.68 80.78 40.39
N VAL A 26 29.79 81.71 40.01
CA VAL A 26 28.60 81.41 39.16
C VAL A 26 28.85 81.74 37.68
N ALA A 27 29.81 82.62 37.36
CA ALA A 27 30.09 83.06 35.99
C ALA A 27 31.19 82.28 35.24
N LEU A 28 31.72 81.19 35.82
CA LEU A 28 32.60 80.23 35.15
C LEU A 28 31.92 78.88 34.87
N SER A 29 30.58 78.87 34.93
CA SER A 29 29.69 77.73 34.61
C SER A 29 29.07 77.83 33.20
N THR A 30 29.55 78.73 32.36
CA THR A 30 28.99 79.00 31.01
C THR A 30 30.04 78.88 29.92
N ALA A 31 30.75 77.75 29.84
CA ALA A 31 31.61 77.46 28.68
C ALA A 31 31.97 75.98 28.50
N HIS A 32 31.13 75.01 28.88
CA HIS A 32 31.35 73.60 28.48
C HIS A 32 30.01 72.92 28.19
N CYS A 33 29.45 73.21 27.02
CA CYS A 33 28.56 72.28 26.33
C CYS A 33 29.21 71.92 25.00
N PRO A 34 29.72 70.68 24.89
CA PRO A 34 29.44 69.92 23.69
C PRO A 34 28.60 68.71 24.06
N LEU A 35 27.31 68.83 23.80
CA LEU A 35 26.53 67.90 22.98
C LEU A 35 27.26 66.57 22.67
N ALA A 36 27.18 65.60 23.56
CA ALA A 36 27.40 64.19 23.24
C ALA A 36 26.89 63.25 24.34
N THR A 37 25.72 63.52 24.93
CA THR A 37 24.87 62.39 25.34
C THR A 37 24.34 61.77 24.05
N SER A 38 25.20 60.98 23.42
CA SER A 38 24.81 59.98 22.45
C SER A 38 23.85 59.05 23.20
N CYS A 39 22.57 59.39 23.19
CA CYS A 39 21.50 58.41 23.25
C CYS A 39 21.72 57.51 22.04
N LYS A 40 22.66 56.56 22.14
CA LYS A 40 22.72 55.45 21.21
C LYS A 40 21.39 54.74 21.44
N PRO A 41 20.41 54.81 20.52
CA PRO A 41 19.26 53.95 20.65
C PRO A 41 19.81 52.54 20.83
N ASN A 42 19.35 51.85 21.87
CA ASN A 42 19.81 50.51 22.15
C ASN A 42 19.39 49.67 20.94
N LYS A 43 20.29 49.50 19.96
CA LYS A 43 20.02 48.73 18.73
C LYS A 43 19.43 47.35 19.04
N ARG A 44 19.80 46.80 20.20
CA ARG A 44 19.25 45.55 20.73
C ARG A 44 17.74 45.64 21.04
N TYR A 45 17.27 46.74 21.61
CA TYR A 45 15.85 46.97 21.86
C TYR A 45 15.08 47.14 20.54
N ASP A 46 15.58 47.95 19.62
CA ASP A 46 14.94 48.16 18.31
C ASP A 46 14.84 46.85 17.50
N LEU A 47 15.88 46.01 17.57
CA LEU A 47 15.88 44.67 16.96
C LEU A 47 14.85 43.74 17.62
N ILE A 48 14.78 43.72 18.95
CA ILE A 48 13.81 42.89 19.68
C ILE A 48 12.38 43.35 19.37
N GLU A 49 12.13 44.65 19.33
CA GLU A 49 10.81 45.18 18.99
C GLU A 49 10.41 44.89 17.54
N ALA A 50 11.36 44.99 16.61
CA ALA A 50 11.14 44.61 15.21
C ALA A 50 10.84 43.10 15.07
N GLU A 51 11.58 42.25 15.79
CA GLU A 51 11.32 40.80 15.81
C GLU A 51 9.96 40.48 16.42
N LEU A 52 9.60 41.11 17.54
CA LEU A 52 8.29 40.93 18.18
C LEU A 52 7.16 41.28 17.22
N ARG A 53 7.24 42.43 16.54
CA ARG A 53 6.24 42.85 15.54
C ARG A 53 6.15 41.87 14.37
N THR A 54 7.28 41.30 13.97
CA THR A 54 7.31 40.30 12.88
C THR A 54 6.62 39.02 13.33
N ARG A 55 6.94 38.52 14.53
CA ARG A 55 6.32 37.32 15.10
C ARG A 55 4.83 37.50 15.35
N GLU A 56 4.42 38.67 15.81
CA GLU A 56 3.01 38.96 16.06
C GLU A 56 2.20 38.95 14.75
N ARG A 57 2.76 39.47 13.64
CA ARG A 57 2.16 39.35 12.30
C ARG A 57 2.09 37.90 11.82
N GLU A 58 3.17 37.14 11.98
CA GLU A 58 3.16 35.71 11.62
C GLU A 58 2.12 34.92 12.40
N LEU A 59 1.95 35.21 13.70
CA LEU A 59 0.93 34.58 14.54
C LEU A 59 -0.49 34.98 14.13
N THR A 60 -0.72 36.23 13.73
CA THR A 60 -2.04 36.62 13.22
C THR A 60 -2.35 35.97 11.88
N ASP A 61 -1.38 35.91 10.97
CA ASP A 61 -1.55 35.34 9.64
C ASP A 61 -1.81 33.82 9.70
N THR A 62 -1.03 33.10 10.53
CA THR A 62 -1.22 31.66 10.72
C THR A 62 -2.57 31.34 11.37
N ARG A 63 -3.02 32.15 12.33
CA ARG A 63 -4.36 32.00 12.93
C ARG A 63 -5.46 32.24 11.91
N ALA A 64 -5.35 33.30 11.10
CA ALA A 64 -6.31 33.60 10.04
C ALA A 64 -6.39 32.48 8.99
N ALA A 65 -5.24 31.92 8.57
CA ALA A 65 -5.19 30.80 7.64
C ALA A 65 -5.85 29.52 8.21
N LEU A 66 -5.64 29.26 9.51
CA LEU A 66 -6.26 28.11 10.19
C LEU A 66 -7.78 28.29 10.29
N GLU A 67 -8.23 29.48 10.64
CA GLU A 67 -9.66 29.82 10.69
C GLU A 67 -10.32 29.72 9.31
N GLN A 68 -9.66 30.22 8.26
CA GLN A 68 -10.10 30.06 6.88
C GLN A 68 -10.25 28.58 6.49
N SER A 69 -9.25 27.75 6.81
CA SER A 69 -9.28 26.30 6.55
C SER A 69 -10.43 25.60 7.31
N ARG A 70 -10.65 25.96 8.58
CA ARG A 70 -11.78 25.43 9.37
C ARG A 70 -13.13 25.82 8.79
N ASN A 71 -13.28 27.07 8.34
CA ASN A 71 -14.52 27.55 7.74
C ASN A 71 -14.82 26.84 6.42
N LEU A 72 -13.80 26.61 5.57
CA LEU A 72 -13.96 25.81 4.34
C LEU A 72 -14.34 24.36 4.64
N ASN A 73 -13.64 23.70 5.57
CA ASN A 73 -13.99 22.34 5.98
C ASN A 73 -15.41 22.23 6.53
N ARG A 74 -15.87 23.24 7.28
CA ARG A 74 -17.25 23.31 7.77
C ARG A 74 -18.25 23.46 6.65
N ALA A 75 -17.97 24.33 5.67
CA ALA A 75 -18.81 24.50 4.49
C ALA A 75 -18.91 23.20 3.67
N TYR A 76 -17.79 22.52 3.43
CA TYR A 76 -17.78 21.21 2.76
C TYR A 76 -18.58 20.15 3.53
N ALA A 77 -18.46 20.12 4.86
CA ALA A 77 -19.22 19.19 5.70
C ALA A 77 -20.74 19.48 5.68
N GLN A 78 -21.15 20.75 5.58
CA GLN A 78 -22.57 21.10 5.44
C GLN A 78 -23.10 20.75 4.05
N GLN A 79 -22.29 20.96 3.00
CA GLN A 79 -22.66 20.61 1.63
C GLN A 79 -22.80 19.09 1.45
N SER A 80 -21.93 18.30 2.08
CA SER A 80 -22.05 16.83 2.06
C SER A 80 -23.27 16.32 2.84
N GLN A 81 -23.73 17.02 3.88
CA GLN A 81 -24.93 16.67 4.65
C GLN A 81 -26.25 17.08 4.00
N SER A 82 -26.27 18.16 3.20
CA SER A 82 -27.49 18.71 2.57
C SER A 82 -27.84 18.05 1.24
N SER A 83 -26.95 17.21 0.69
CA SER A 83 -27.28 16.36 -0.45
C SER A 83 -28.14 15.17 0.03
N PRO A 84 -29.38 14.99 -0.42
CA PRO A 84 -30.23 13.85 -0.09
C PRO A 84 -29.77 12.62 -0.91
N GLY A 85 -28.50 12.25 -0.78
CA GLY A 85 -28.04 10.91 -1.09
C GLY A 85 -28.37 9.99 0.09
N PRO A 86 -28.51 8.68 -0.11
CA PRO A 86 -28.72 7.73 0.97
C PRO A 86 -27.68 7.98 2.06
N GLN A 87 -28.14 8.33 3.27
CA GLN A 87 -27.26 8.56 4.41
C GLN A 87 -26.61 7.22 4.77
N VAL A 88 -25.44 6.97 4.20
CA VAL A 88 -24.58 5.87 4.60
C VAL A 88 -24.09 6.26 6.00
N PRO A 89 -24.43 5.51 7.06
CA PRO A 89 -24.01 5.85 8.41
C PRO A 89 -22.48 5.95 8.45
N ALA A 90 -21.95 6.91 9.20
CA ALA A 90 -20.51 7.22 9.30
C ALA A 90 -19.62 6.05 9.82
N THR A 91 -20.23 4.89 10.05
CA THR A 91 -19.60 3.63 10.49
C THR A 91 -19.75 2.51 9.45
N ALA A 92 -20.45 2.74 8.34
CA ALA A 92 -20.54 1.74 7.29
C ALA A 92 -19.18 1.64 6.58
N PRO A 93 -18.69 0.43 6.34
CA PRO A 93 -17.47 0.22 5.58
C PRO A 93 -17.63 0.91 4.23
N VAL A 94 -16.66 1.76 3.86
CA VAL A 94 -16.60 2.39 2.54
C VAL A 94 -16.70 1.28 1.50
N TYR A 95 -17.85 1.22 0.84
CA TYR A 95 -18.09 0.23 -0.19
C TYR A 95 -17.31 0.63 -1.43
N VAL A 96 -16.30 -0.18 -1.75
CA VAL A 96 -15.54 -0.03 -2.97
C VAL A 96 -16.12 -1.01 -3.99
N PRO A 97 -16.72 -0.54 -5.09
CA PRO A 97 -17.28 -1.43 -6.09
C PRO A 97 -16.15 -2.21 -6.77
N VAL A 98 -16.25 -3.54 -6.69
CA VAL A 98 -15.41 -4.48 -7.43
C VAL A 98 -16.34 -5.23 -8.38
N LYS A 99 -15.95 -5.31 -9.65
CA LYS A 99 -16.66 -6.01 -10.72
C LYS A 99 -16.05 -7.38 -10.96
N ASP A 100 -14.74 -7.40 -11.15
CA ASP A 100 -13.98 -8.61 -11.42
C ASP A 100 -12.57 -8.52 -10.82
N ILE A 101 -11.86 -9.64 -10.89
CA ILE A 101 -10.43 -9.71 -10.56
C ILE A 101 -9.68 -10.28 -11.75
N THR A 102 -8.45 -9.83 -11.94
CA THR A 102 -7.57 -10.33 -12.99
C THR A 102 -6.17 -10.62 -12.44
N LEU A 103 -5.48 -11.60 -13.03
CA LEU A 103 -4.10 -11.94 -12.67
C LEU A 103 -3.11 -11.24 -13.61
N ALA A 104 -2.47 -10.19 -13.12
CA ALA A 104 -1.62 -9.33 -13.93
C ALA A 104 -0.26 -9.95 -14.26
N ARG A 105 0.51 -9.20 -15.05
CA ARG A 105 1.92 -9.47 -15.34
C ARG A 105 2.72 -9.43 -14.03
N GLY A 106 3.66 -10.35 -13.89
CA GLY A 106 4.40 -10.59 -12.64
C GLY A 106 3.85 -11.75 -11.81
N THR A 107 2.72 -12.35 -12.21
CA THR A 107 2.30 -13.64 -11.66
C THR A 107 3.15 -14.76 -12.29
N GLY A 108 3.88 -15.51 -11.47
CA GLY A 108 4.83 -16.53 -11.92
C GLY A 108 5.68 -17.06 -10.77
N GLY A 109 6.65 -17.91 -11.08
CA GLY A 109 7.61 -18.40 -10.10
C GLY A 109 8.53 -17.28 -9.59
N VAL A 110 9.00 -17.43 -8.35
CA VAL A 110 9.95 -16.53 -7.70
C VAL A 110 11.22 -17.30 -7.39
N ASP A 111 12.33 -16.72 -7.80
CA ASP A 111 13.70 -17.15 -7.53
C ASP A 111 14.30 -16.15 -6.53
N GLU A 112 14.42 -16.53 -5.25
CA GLU A 112 14.93 -15.65 -4.17
C GLU A 112 16.40 -15.90 -3.86
N ASP A 113 16.92 -17.10 -4.10
CA ASP A 113 18.27 -17.51 -3.72
C ASP A 113 19.27 -17.47 -4.89
N GLY A 114 18.81 -17.22 -6.12
CA GLY A 114 19.62 -17.19 -7.32
C GLY A 114 20.08 -18.57 -7.78
N VAL A 115 19.54 -19.64 -7.18
CA VAL A 115 19.78 -21.02 -7.58
C VAL A 115 18.80 -21.38 -8.70
N PRO A 116 19.19 -22.22 -9.68
CA PRO A 116 18.26 -22.68 -10.70
C PRO A 116 17.04 -23.38 -10.11
N GLY A 117 15.89 -22.71 -10.22
CA GLY A 117 14.61 -23.16 -9.68
C GLY A 117 13.76 -21.92 -9.37
N ASP A 118 12.48 -22.15 -9.11
CA ASP A 118 11.64 -21.16 -8.47
C ASP A 118 11.20 -21.73 -7.11
N GLU A 119 11.53 -21.07 -6.00
CA GLU A 119 11.26 -21.54 -4.62
C GLU A 119 9.85 -21.19 -4.16
N GLY A 120 9.19 -20.26 -4.87
CA GLY A 120 7.83 -19.85 -4.57
C GLY A 120 7.04 -19.38 -5.77
N LEU A 121 5.83 -18.94 -5.47
CA LEU A 121 4.88 -18.38 -6.41
C LEU A 121 4.56 -16.93 -6.03
N MET A 122 4.76 -16.01 -6.98
CA MET A 122 4.24 -14.65 -6.90
C MET A 122 2.90 -14.60 -7.63
N VAL A 123 1.89 -14.09 -6.96
CA VAL A 123 0.56 -13.86 -7.54
C VAL A 123 0.23 -12.38 -7.49
N VAL A 124 -0.03 -11.78 -8.65
CA VAL A 124 -0.39 -10.36 -8.75
C VAL A 124 -1.89 -10.25 -9.03
N VAL A 125 -2.66 -9.99 -7.97
CA VAL A 125 -4.12 -9.90 -8.03
C VAL A 125 -4.55 -8.46 -8.26
N VAL A 126 -5.34 -8.21 -9.29
CA VAL A 126 -5.84 -6.88 -9.65
C VAL A 126 -7.36 -6.86 -9.62
N PRO A 127 -7.97 -6.40 -8.51
CA PRO A 127 -9.39 -6.08 -8.47
C PRO A 127 -9.66 -4.88 -9.37
N ARG A 128 -10.73 -4.93 -10.15
CA ARG A 128 -11.14 -3.82 -11.00
C ARG A 128 -12.55 -3.36 -10.67
N ASP A 129 -12.79 -2.07 -10.83
CA ASP A 129 -14.11 -1.46 -10.72
C ASP A 129 -14.90 -1.58 -12.04
N GLU A 130 -16.05 -0.90 -12.11
CA GLU A 130 -16.92 -0.91 -13.30
C GLU A 130 -16.26 -0.32 -14.54
N ASP A 131 -15.33 0.62 -14.36
CA ASP A 131 -14.57 1.29 -15.41
C ASP A 131 -13.32 0.49 -15.82
N GLY A 132 -13.06 -0.64 -15.16
CA GLY A 132 -11.89 -1.49 -15.38
C GLY A 132 -10.62 -0.96 -14.74
N ALA A 133 -10.71 0.06 -13.88
CA ALA A 133 -9.57 0.63 -13.17
C ALA A 133 -9.20 -0.24 -11.96
N ALA A 134 -7.89 -0.37 -11.71
CA ALA A 134 -7.39 -1.15 -10.59
C ALA A 134 -7.73 -0.47 -9.25
N VAL A 135 -8.46 -1.17 -8.40
CA VAL A 135 -9.00 -0.59 -7.17
C VAL A 135 -8.47 -1.29 -5.92
N LYS A 136 -8.11 -0.49 -4.91
CA LYS A 136 -7.60 -1.00 -3.63
C LYS A 136 -8.77 -1.25 -2.67
N VAL A 137 -8.98 -2.51 -2.34
CA VAL A 137 -10.11 -2.99 -1.54
C VAL A 137 -9.64 -3.97 -0.47
N PRO A 138 -10.02 -3.82 0.81
CA PRO A 138 -9.69 -4.80 1.84
C PRO A 138 -10.38 -6.12 1.52
N ALA A 139 -9.59 -7.17 1.33
CA ALA A 139 -10.08 -8.48 0.96
C ALA A 139 -9.16 -9.60 1.45
N ARG A 140 -9.76 -10.77 1.72
CA ARG A 140 -9.07 -12.03 1.94
C ARG A 140 -8.77 -12.67 0.59
N VAL A 141 -7.59 -13.22 0.42
CA VAL A 141 -7.16 -13.85 -0.84
C VAL A 141 -6.84 -15.32 -0.58
N GLN A 142 -7.52 -16.21 -1.28
CA GLN A 142 -7.23 -17.63 -1.31
C GLN A 142 -6.57 -17.96 -2.65
N VAL A 143 -5.38 -18.55 -2.60
CA VAL A 143 -4.63 -18.98 -3.77
C VAL A 143 -4.62 -20.50 -3.78
N ALA A 144 -4.93 -21.11 -4.91
CA ALA A 144 -4.80 -22.54 -5.13
C ALA A 144 -4.00 -22.78 -6.41
N ALA A 145 -3.01 -23.66 -6.33
CA ALA A 145 -2.17 -24.02 -7.46
C ALA A 145 -2.28 -25.51 -7.75
N TRP A 146 -2.33 -25.85 -9.04
CA TRP A 146 -2.32 -27.20 -9.54
C TRP A 146 -1.28 -27.34 -10.65
N GLU A 147 -0.57 -28.45 -10.62
CA GLU A 147 0.24 -28.90 -11.73
C GLU A 147 -0.66 -29.50 -12.81
N VAL A 148 -0.46 -29.10 -14.07
CA VAL A 148 -1.22 -29.63 -15.20
C VAL A 148 -0.31 -30.54 -16.01
N THR A 149 -0.49 -31.84 -15.83
CA THR A 149 0.26 -32.85 -16.58
C THR A 149 -0.11 -32.83 -18.07
N ALA A 150 0.72 -33.43 -18.93
CA ALA A 150 0.43 -33.57 -20.36
C ALA A 150 -0.89 -34.34 -20.64
N ALA A 151 -1.32 -35.19 -19.71
CA ALA A 151 -2.60 -35.91 -19.76
C ALA A 151 -3.80 -35.05 -19.32
N GLY A 152 -3.58 -33.79 -18.92
CA GLY A 152 -4.62 -32.88 -18.43
C GLY A 152 -5.05 -33.13 -16.97
N ILE A 153 -4.36 -34.03 -16.26
CA ILE A 153 -4.63 -34.33 -14.86
C ILE A 153 -4.07 -33.20 -14.00
N LYS A 154 -4.90 -32.67 -13.09
CA LYS A 154 -4.58 -31.59 -12.15
C LYS A 154 -4.09 -32.18 -10.82
N ASN A 155 -2.79 -32.10 -10.56
CA ASN A 155 -2.23 -32.50 -9.26
C ASN A 155 -2.16 -31.27 -8.35
N PRO A 156 -2.72 -31.31 -7.13
CA PRO A 156 -2.69 -30.16 -6.22
C PRO A 156 -1.25 -29.89 -5.76
N ILE A 157 -0.78 -28.66 -5.95
CA ILE A 157 0.53 -28.20 -5.46
C ILE A 157 0.39 -27.64 -4.05
N GLY A 158 -0.65 -26.85 -3.81
CA GLY A 158 -0.89 -26.20 -2.54
C GLY A 158 -2.10 -25.28 -2.55
N THR A 159 -2.53 -24.93 -1.35
CA THR A 159 -3.58 -23.92 -1.13
C THR A 159 -3.14 -23.00 -0.01
N TRP A 160 -3.20 -21.69 -0.26
CA TRP A 160 -2.81 -20.66 0.68
C TRP A 160 -3.99 -19.75 0.94
N ASP A 161 -4.12 -19.35 2.19
CA ASP A 161 -5.17 -18.45 2.64
C ASP A 161 -4.52 -17.24 3.31
N VAL A 162 -4.69 -16.09 2.69
CA VAL A 162 -4.03 -14.84 3.10
C VAL A 162 -5.11 -13.86 3.58
N PRO A 163 -5.14 -13.53 4.88
CA PRO A 163 -6.16 -12.67 5.44
C PRO A 163 -5.93 -11.20 5.03
N ALA A 164 -6.98 -10.38 5.12
CA ALA A 164 -6.98 -9.01 4.58
C ALA A 164 -5.89 -8.11 5.17
N GLU A 165 -5.52 -8.35 6.44
CA GLU A 165 -4.49 -7.61 7.16
C GLU A 165 -3.09 -7.85 6.55
N LYS A 166 -2.86 -9.05 5.99
CA LYS A 166 -1.61 -9.41 5.31
C LYS A 166 -1.60 -9.02 3.83
N VAL A 167 -2.76 -9.03 3.15
CA VAL A 167 -2.87 -8.63 1.74
C VAL A 167 -2.78 -7.12 1.56
N ARG A 168 -3.42 -6.34 2.43
CA ARG A 168 -3.46 -4.86 2.33
C ARG A 168 -2.08 -4.19 2.17
N PRO A 169 -1.02 -4.56 2.93
CA PRO A 169 0.30 -3.95 2.78
C PRO A 169 1.01 -4.35 1.49
N THR A 170 0.60 -5.42 0.81
CA THR A 170 1.24 -5.87 -0.44
C THR A 170 0.72 -5.15 -1.70
N TRP A 171 -0.24 -4.23 -1.54
CA TRP A 171 -0.68 -3.38 -2.64
C TRP A 171 0.45 -2.48 -3.12
N ARG A 172 0.76 -2.57 -4.42
CA ARG A 172 1.70 -1.66 -5.08
C ARG A 172 1.02 -1.04 -6.29
N ALA A 173 1.16 0.26 -6.44
CA ALA A 173 0.78 1.00 -7.64
C ALA A 173 2.07 1.40 -8.36
N GLY A 174 2.37 0.72 -9.46
CA GLY A 174 3.59 0.89 -10.23
C GLY A 174 3.32 1.13 -11.71
N PHE A 175 4.36 1.57 -12.43
CA PHE A 175 4.30 1.80 -13.87
C PHE A 175 4.06 0.53 -14.69
N ILE A 176 4.51 -0.64 -14.19
CA ILE A 176 4.44 -1.92 -14.90
C ILE A 176 3.15 -2.68 -14.55
N SER A 177 2.77 -2.70 -13.27
CA SER A 177 1.53 -3.31 -12.81
C SER A 177 1.06 -2.66 -11.51
N THR A 178 -0.26 -2.66 -11.32
CA THR A 178 -0.92 -2.20 -10.10
C THR A 178 -1.77 -3.33 -9.56
N GLY A 179 -1.61 -3.68 -8.28
CA GLY A 179 -2.34 -4.79 -7.65
C GLY A 179 -1.74 -5.24 -6.33
N TYR A 180 -2.28 -6.34 -5.80
CA TYR A 180 -1.78 -7.06 -4.62
C TYR A 180 -0.72 -8.08 -5.01
N PHE A 181 0.49 -7.96 -4.46
CA PHE A 181 1.60 -8.86 -4.71
C PHE A 181 1.68 -9.90 -3.60
N VAL A 182 1.16 -11.08 -3.84
CA VAL A 182 1.09 -12.15 -2.84
C VAL A 182 2.15 -13.19 -3.19
N ALA A 183 3.26 -13.18 -2.46
CA ALA A 183 4.30 -14.20 -2.52
C ALA A 183 3.94 -15.34 -1.57
N VAL A 184 3.94 -16.58 -2.06
CA VAL A 184 3.70 -17.78 -1.26
C VAL A 184 4.76 -18.84 -1.56
N PRO A 185 5.33 -19.51 -0.55
CA PRO A 185 6.28 -20.59 -0.77
C PRO A 185 5.55 -21.85 -1.26
N TRP A 186 6.24 -22.67 -2.07
CA TRP A 186 5.69 -23.95 -2.52
C TRP A 186 5.45 -24.89 -1.32
N GLN A 187 4.26 -25.51 -1.27
CA GLN A 187 3.99 -26.60 -0.31
C GLN A 187 4.50 -27.93 -0.87
N THR A 188 4.29 -28.15 -2.16
CA THR A 188 4.86 -29.24 -2.95
C THR A 188 5.56 -28.64 -4.15
N TYR A 189 6.78 -29.05 -4.46
CA TYR A 189 7.47 -28.54 -5.64
C TYR A 189 6.79 -29.07 -6.92
N PRO A 190 6.52 -28.22 -7.91
CA PRO A 190 5.98 -28.67 -9.19
C PRO A 190 7.01 -29.57 -9.90
N ALA A 191 6.58 -30.68 -10.49
CA ALA A 191 7.47 -31.55 -11.27
C ALA A 191 7.60 -31.11 -12.73
N THR A 192 6.60 -30.37 -13.23
CA THR A 192 6.50 -29.83 -14.58
C THR A 192 6.46 -28.32 -14.56
N GLU A 193 6.80 -27.72 -15.70
CA GLU A 193 6.83 -26.26 -15.84
C GLU A 193 5.42 -25.65 -15.88
N ARG A 194 4.38 -26.44 -16.14
CA ARG A 194 3.02 -25.94 -16.38
C ARG A 194 2.19 -26.00 -15.11
N VAL A 195 1.92 -24.83 -14.54
CA VAL A 195 1.10 -24.69 -13.34
C VAL A 195 -0.11 -23.82 -13.64
N ARG A 196 -1.29 -24.26 -13.20
CA ARG A 196 -2.51 -23.47 -13.20
C ARG A 196 -2.75 -22.92 -11.81
N VAL A 197 -2.93 -21.62 -11.72
CA VAL A 197 -3.24 -20.95 -10.45
C VAL A 197 -4.65 -20.39 -10.54
N ALA A 198 -5.48 -20.66 -9.53
CA ALA A 198 -6.73 -19.98 -9.32
C ALA A 198 -6.66 -19.17 -8.04
N VAL A 199 -7.26 -18.00 -8.08
CA VAL A 199 -7.31 -17.07 -6.97
C VAL A 199 -8.75 -16.70 -6.72
N ARG A 200 -9.14 -16.75 -5.46
CA ARG A 200 -10.41 -16.27 -4.97
C ARG A 200 -10.19 -15.09 -4.03
N LEU A 201 -10.73 -13.95 -4.39
CA LEU A 201 -10.70 -12.74 -3.57
C LEU A 201 -12.07 -12.54 -2.93
N THR A 202 -12.12 -12.51 -1.60
CA THR A 202 -13.34 -12.29 -0.82
C THR A 202 -13.26 -10.95 -0.12
N THR A 203 -14.12 -10.01 -0.52
CA THR A 203 -14.21 -8.66 0.05
C THR A 203 -14.89 -8.67 1.42
N LEU A 204 -14.75 -7.59 2.19
CA LEU A 204 -15.32 -7.51 3.56
C LEU A 204 -16.85 -7.60 3.60
N ASP A 205 -17.52 -7.30 2.49
CA ASP A 205 -18.96 -7.45 2.31
C ASP A 205 -19.38 -8.90 1.98
N GLY A 206 -18.43 -9.84 1.90
CA GLY A 206 -18.66 -11.26 1.65
C GLY A 206 -18.77 -11.64 0.16
N ARG A 207 -18.65 -10.68 -0.77
CA ARG A 207 -18.60 -11.01 -2.21
C ARG A 207 -17.29 -11.71 -2.53
N ALA A 208 -17.36 -12.73 -3.38
CA ALA A 208 -16.19 -13.47 -3.83
C ALA A 208 -16.03 -13.33 -5.34
N PHE A 209 -14.79 -13.10 -5.77
CA PHE A 209 -14.39 -12.98 -7.16
C PHE A 209 -13.30 -13.99 -7.45
N GLU A 210 -13.34 -14.62 -8.62
CA GLU A 210 -12.41 -15.67 -8.99
C GLU A 210 -11.73 -15.33 -10.32
N ALA A 211 -10.44 -15.66 -10.40
CA ALA A 211 -9.69 -15.63 -11.64
C ALA A 211 -8.64 -16.72 -11.61
N ASP A 212 -8.40 -17.31 -12.77
CA ASP A 212 -7.38 -18.31 -12.95
C ASP A 212 -6.47 -17.99 -14.14
N LYS A 213 -5.25 -18.52 -14.09
CA LYS A 213 -4.23 -18.30 -15.09
C LYS A 213 -3.27 -19.47 -15.13
N ASP A 214 -2.97 -19.92 -16.34
CA ASP A 214 -1.88 -20.85 -16.61
C ASP A 214 -0.56 -20.07 -16.67
N LEU A 215 0.47 -20.59 -16.01
CA LEU A 215 1.78 -20.00 -15.94
C LEU A 215 2.88 -21.04 -16.06
N PHE A 216 4.04 -20.57 -16.51
CA PHE A 216 5.25 -21.37 -16.66
C PHE A 216 6.19 -21.04 -15.49
N VAL A 217 6.62 -22.08 -14.77
CA VAL A 217 7.58 -22.03 -13.66
C VAL A 217 8.78 -22.92 -13.97
N ARG A 218 9.89 -22.72 -13.28
CA ARG A 218 11.08 -23.56 -13.34
C ARG A 218 11.09 -24.52 -12.15
N PRO A 219 10.82 -25.82 -12.34
CA PRO A 219 10.94 -26.81 -11.27
C PRO A 219 12.35 -26.81 -10.67
N CYS A 220 12.46 -26.84 -9.34
CA CYS A 220 13.70 -27.19 -8.69
C CYS A 220 14.02 -28.66 -8.99
N VAL A 221 14.95 -28.92 -9.91
CA VAL A 221 15.47 -30.26 -10.13
C VAL A 221 16.42 -30.56 -8.97
N PRO A 222 16.17 -31.58 -8.12
CA PRO A 222 17.12 -31.94 -7.10
C PRO A 222 18.45 -32.31 -7.79
N PRO A 223 19.61 -31.87 -7.29
CA PRO A 223 20.92 -32.07 -7.93
C PRO A 223 21.32 -33.55 -8.11
N ASN A 224 20.50 -34.50 -7.65
CA ASN A 224 20.74 -35.93 -7.76
C ASN A 224 19.80 -36.66 -8.74
N ALA A 225 18.94 -35.94 -9.47
CA ALA A 225 18.28 -36.48 -10.65
C ALA A 225 19.26 -36.42 -11.82
N ALA A 226 20.30 -37.27 -11.78
CA ALA A 226 21.10 -37.53 -12.95
C ALA A 226 20.15 -37.87 -14.11
N PRO A 227 20.40 -37.37 -15.34
CA PRO A 227 19.69 -37.88 -16.51
C PRO A 227 19.83 -39.40 -16.45
N ALA A 228 18.70 -40.12 -16.42
CA ALA A 228 18.73 -41.56 -16.56
C ALA A 228 19.52 -41.84 -17.84
N ALA A 229 20.77 -42.28 -17.68
CA ALA A 229 21.61 -42.60 -18.81
C ALA A 229 20.82 -43.57 -19.68
N PRO A 230 20.78 -43.39 -21.02
CA PRO A 230 20.16 -44.38 -21.88
C PRO A 230 20.83 -45.72 -21.55
N THR A 231 20.06 -46.62 -20.94
CA THR A 231 20.50 -47.98 -20.62
C THR A 231 20.57 -48.72 -21.95
N GLY A 232 21.66 -48.48 -22.67
CA GLY A 232 21.85 -48.84 -24.06
C GLY A 232 23.18 -49.54 -24.27
N THR A 233 23.52 -50.47 -23.38
CA THR A 233 24.47 -51.52 -23.71
C THR A 233 23.87 -52.84 -23.22
N PRO A 234 23.34 -53.70 -24.10
CA PRO A 234 22.95 -55.04 -23.70
C PRO A 234 24.21 -55.77 -23.22
N ALA A 235 24.20 -56.19 -21.96
CA ALA A 235 25.23 -57.07 -21.42
C ALA A 235 25.26 -58.37 -22.26
N PRO A 236 26.45 -58.93 -22.54
CA PRO A 236 26.55 -60.22 -23.22
C PRO A 236 25.90 -61.29 -22.34
N VAL A 237 24.85 -61.91 -22.88
CA VAL A 237 24.13 -63.05 -22.28
C VAL A 237 25.14 -64.20 -22.05
N PRO A 238 25.29 -64.73 -20.83
CA PRO A 238 26.10 -65.93 -20.61
C PRO A 238 25.47 -67.13 -21.32
N PRO A 239 26.26 -68.09 -21.85
CA PRO A 239 25.74 -69.22 -22.61
C PRO A 239 24.79 -70.05 -21.75
N ALA A 240 23.55 -70.14 -22.20
CA ALA A 240 22.48 -70.90 -21.58
C ALA A 240 22.80 -72.40 -21.59
N THR A 241 22.76 -73.01 -20.41
CA THR A 241 22.68 -74.45 -20.22
C THR A 241 21.41 -74.98 -20.90
N PRO A 242 21.46 -76.12 -21.63
CA PRO A 242 20.28 -76.69 -22.27
C PRO A 242 19.30 -77.19 -21.20
N VAL A 243 18.16 -76.50 -21.08
CA VAL A 243 17.03 -76.95 -20.26
C VAL A 243 16.24 -77.99 -21.07
N PRO A 244 15.94 -79.18 -20.50
CA PRO A 244 15.14 -80.19 -21.18
C PRO A 244 13.72 -79.68 -21.42
N ALA A 245 13.25 -79.82 -22.66
CA ALA A 245 11.93 -79.42 -23.09
C ALA A 245 10.84 -80.24 -22.37
N LEU A 246 10.08 -79.59 -21.50
CA LEU A 246 8.82 -80.15 -21.01
C LEU A 246 7.77 -80.12 -22.13
N PRO A 247 6.93 -81.16 -22.25
CA PRO A 247 5.87 -81.21 -23.25
C PRO A 247 4.82 -80.13 -22.99
N ARG A 248 4.55 -79.33 -24.03
CA ARG A 248 3.57 -78.25 -24.04
C ARG A 248 2.15 -78.85 -23.91
N PRO A 249 1.30 -78.41 -22.96
CA PRO A 249 -0.07 -78.89 -22.87
C PRO A 249 -0.91 -78.45 -24.09
N PRO A 250 -1.96 -79.21 -24.46
CA PRO A 250 -2.82 -78.90 -25.59
C PRO A 250 -3.54 -77.56 -25.38
N ARG A 251 -3.60 -76.74 -26.43
CA ARG A 251 -4.38 -75.49 -26.45
C ARG A 251 -5.87 -75.83 -26.38
N GLU A 252 -6.53 -75.36 -25.33
CA GLU A 252 -7.99 -75.31 -25.26
C GLU A 252 -8.55 -74.31 -26.28
N PRO A 253 -9.60 -74.67 -27.04
CA PRO A 253 -10.29 -73.74 -27.92
C PRO A 253 -11.11 -72.72 -27.09
N LEU A 254 -10.85 -71.44 -27.34
CA LEU A 254 -11.65 -70.31 -26.87
C LEU A 254 -13.10 -70.44 -27.39
N TYR A 255 -14.04 -70.74 -26.50
CA TYR A 255 -15.44 -70.46 -26.73
C TYR A 255 -15.73 -68.99 -26.37
N PRO A 256 -16.50 -68.25 -27.18
CA PRO A 256 -17.01 -66.94 -26.77
C PRO A 256 -18.13 -67.12 -25.74
N ASP A 257 -18.04 -66.37 -24.64
CA ASP A 257 -19.07 -66.33 -23.60
C ASP A 257 -20.43 -65.85 -24.17
N PRO A 258 -21.55 -66.45 -23.75
CA PRO A 258 -22.88 -65.96 -24.10
C PRO A 258 -23.16 -64.62 -23.40
N VAL A 259 -23.54 -63.63 -24.21
CA VAL A 259 -23.95 -62.29 -23.76
C VAL A 259 -25.20 -62.41 -22.88
N PRO A 260 -25.21 -61.83 -21.66
CA PRO A 260 -26.39 -61.84 -20.80
C PRO A 260 -27.51 -60.95 -21.38
N PRO A 261 -28.77 -61.41 -21.40
CA PRO A 261 -29.91 -60.62 -21.85
C PRO A 261 -30.33 -59.66 -20.72
N GLY A 262 -30.09 -58.36 -20.89
CA GLY A 262 -30.53 -57.38 -19.90
C GLY A 262 -29.98 -55.96 -20.01
N ALA A 263 -29.33 -55.57 -21.11
CA ALA A 263 -29.00 -54.16 -21.34
C ALA A 263 -30.22 -53.45 -21.93
N GLU A 264 -31.04 -52.93 -21.03
CA GLU A 264 -32.15 -52.03 -21.28
C GLU A 264 -31.65 -50.79 -22.05
N GLU A 265 -32.18 -50.63 -23.25
CA GLU A 265 -31.85 -49.58 -24.21
C GLU A 265 -32.37 -48.23 -23.67
N LEU A 266 -31.43 -47.36 -23.25
CA LEU A 266 -31.74 -45.98 -22.87
C LEU A 266 -32.34 -45.23 -24.09
N PRO A 267 -33.50 -44.56 -23.94
CA PRO A 267 -34.10 -43.82 -25.04
C PRO A 267 -33.26 -42.59 -25.42
N PRO A 268 -33.25 -42.20 -26.72
CA PRO A 268 -32.46 -41.07 -27.19
C PRO A 268 -32.98 -39.73 -26.63
N PRO A 269 -32.10 -38.74 -26.44
CA PRO A 269 -32.48 -37.42 -25.92
C PRO A 269 -33.38 -36.68 -26.92
N MET A 270 -34.51 -36.18 -26.42
CA MET A 270 -35.45 -35.34 -27.14
C MET A 270 -34.77 -34.11 -27.74
N ARG A 271 -35.00 -33.87 -29.04
CA ARG A 271 -34.75 -32.58 -29.69
C ARG A 271 -35.75 -31.56 -29.16
N THR A 272 -35.30 -30.63 -28.32
CA THR A 272 -36.07 -29.43 -27.99
C THR A 272 -36.00 -28.45 -29.15
N SER A 273 -37.09 -28.43 -29.91
CA SER A 273 -37.39 -27.41 -30.92
C SER A 273 -38.04 -26.19 -30.26
N GLN A 274 -37.57 -25.00 -30.65
CA GLN A 274 -38.29 -23.71 -30.73
C GLN A 274 -38.98 -23.10 -29.50
N ARG A 275 -38.50 -21.92 -29.10
CA ARG A 275 -39.24 -20.70 -28.68
C ARG A 275 -38.22 -19.70 -28.13
N GLY A 276 -38.17 -18.42 -28.47
CA GLY A 276 -38.88 -17.62 -29.45
C GLY A 276 -38.16 -16.26 -29.48
N SER A 277 -37.92 -15.74 -30.68
CA SER A 277 -37.46 -14.37 -30.90
C SER A 277 -38.65 -13.44 -30.71
N VAL A 278 -38.69 -12.74 -29.56
CA VAL A 278 -39.58 -11.59 -29.38
C VAL A 278 -38.87 -10.36 -29.94
N LEU A 279 -39.38 -9.91 -31.08
CA LEU A 279 -39.04 -8.63 -31.72
C LEU A 279 -39.59 -7.48 -30.87
N LEU A 280 -38.71 -6.53 -30.53
CA LEU A 280 -39.09 -5.21 -30.02
C LEU A 280 -39.72 -4.38 -31.15
N PRO A 281 -40.78 -3.60 -30.91
CA PRO A 281 -41.24 -2.60 -31.86
C PRO A 281 -40.38 -1.32 -31.81
N PRO A 282 -40.31 -0.54 -32.90
CA PRO A 282 -39.56 0.71 -32.94
C PRO A 282 -40.31 1.84 -32.21
N VAL A 283 -39.55 2.62 -31.44
CA VAL A 283 -39.97 3.91 -30.90
C VAL A 283 -39.97 4.93 -32.04
N SER A 284 -41.10 5.61 -32.24
CA SER A 284 -41.25 6.73 -33.17
C SER A 284 -40.83 8.04 -32.50
N GLU A 285 -40.37 8.98 -33.34
CA GLU A 285 -39.86 10.33 -33.06
C GLU A 285 -40.63 11.17 -32.02
#